data_AF-A0A0D2CAY6-F1
#
_entry.id   AF-A0A0D2CAY6-F1
#
_cell.length_a   1.000
_cell.length_b   1.000
_cell.length_c   1.000
_cell.angle_alpha   90.00
_cell.angle_beta   90.00
_cell.angle_gamma   90.00
#
_symmetry.space_group_name_H-M   'P 1'
#
loop_
_entity.id
_entity.type
_entity.pdbx_description
1 polymer ?
#
loop_
_entity_poly.entity_id
_entity_poly.type
_entity_poly.pdbx_seq_one_letter_code
_entity_poly.pdbx_strand_id
1 'polypeptide(L)'
;MATHVHNGPVPDATTSDTRNFKHSGKAFGTELDTIRAKVSATRRSYDELATPTFKAAQAPGSKHSTEDLLEQYRELLRHQRRHAILVALKDELEGVKLSSGFTDVDIGTTTEGNLAETYPRLHQLETLTTSIKRFVHALELDVVRAREESKREKALLDRAKFMAAETNQSNPEIHRYALSAVRKELTDWLEQSLETCQESHSTPGIDVEVEVEGNDARWEAKIDSQYERYLQARRRLISGVACLRSPLPMQERKATVSVAESVGKSASLSHGRAQTGVVNVIESRLLPLMQQQNTSKAHLTSLDEQLQKETTTTINILDRLSDESQLLQAFPILAHSGRFEHAASAFGKKQDNAEEEVLDEVSKRLKSWLFAAKAADVASADTVETYLQQGDKAIQAASRSLDALRLIKNTGP
;
A
#
# COMPACT_ATOMS: atom_id res chain seq x y z
N MET A 1 16.19 79.60 29.97
CA MET A 1 16.12 78.89 28.67
C MET A 1 14.66 78.57 28.43
N ALA A 2 13.91 79.49 27.80
CA ALA A 2 13.58 79.50 26.36
C ALA A 2 12.74 78.25 26.00
N THR A 3 11.46 78.29 25.60
CA THR A 3 10.58 79.35 25.07
C THR A 3 9.10 78.95 25.20
N HIS A 4 8.22 79.96 25.36
CA HIS A 4 6.96 80.22 24.62
C HIS A 4 6.43 79.11 23.66
N VAL A 5 5.13 78.90 23.38
CA VAL A 5 3.80 79.39 23.81
C VAL A 5 2.78 78.80 22.82
N HIS A 6 1.50 78.79 23.20
CA HIS A 6 0.29 78.77 22.36
C HIS A 6 -0.19 77.45 21.77
N ASN A 7 -1.37 77.03 22.23
CA ASN A 7 -2.39 76.42 21.37
C ASN A 7 -3.79 76.86 21.84
N GLY A 8 -4.53 77.37 20.88
CA GLY A 8 -5.97 77.58 20.79
C GLY A 8 -6.23 78.06 19.35
N PRO A 9 -7.47 78.11 18.82
CA PRO A 9 -8.77 77.58 19.28
C PRO A 9 -9.45 76.71 18.14
N VAL A 10 -10.50 75.87 18.37
CA VAL A 10 -11.97 76.05 18.05
C VAL A 10 -12.28 76.22 16.53
N PRO A 11 -13.45 75.87 15.91
CA PRO A 11 -14.59 74.94 16.17
C PRO A 11 -15.11 74.13 14.92
N ASP A 12 -16.27 73.46 15.12
CA ASP A 12 -17.48 73.41 14.24
C ASP A 12 -17.75 72.35 13.14
N ALA A 13 -18.87 71.64 13.37
CA ALA A 13 -20.11 71.55 12.57
C ALA A 13 -20.24 70.81 11.21
N THR A 14 -21.50 70.38 10.98
CA THR A 14 -22.22 69.94 9.75
C THR A 14 -22.29 68.42 9.50
N THR A 15 -23.41 67.70 9.69
CA THR A 15 -24.78 67.63 9.09
C THR A 15 -24.92 66.86 7.77
N SER A 16 -26.01 66.05 7.72
CA SER A 16 -26.75 65.47 6.56
C SER A 16 -26.03 64.37 5.76
N ASP A 17 -26.65 63.27 5.31
CA ASP A 17 -28.03 63.08 4.85
C ASP A 17 -28.37 61.56 4.78
N THR A 18 -29.57 61.16 5.21
CA THR A 18 -30.06 59.77 5.13
C THR A 18 -31.00 59.60 3.94
N ARG A 19 -30.73 58.65 3.04
CA ARG A 19 -31.69 58.19 2.02
C ARG A 19 -31.98 56.69 2.16
N ASN A 20 -33.21 56.41 2.58
CA ASN A 20 -33.89 55.12 2.53
C ASN A 20 -34.28 54.78 1.09
N PHE A 21 -34.11 53.52 0.68
CA PHE A 21 -34.81 52.93 -0.48
C PHE A 21 -35.44 51.59 -0.07
N LYS A 22 -36.76 51.49 -0.23
CA LYS A 22 -37.60 50.34 0.11
C LYS A 22 -38.35 49.93 -1.16
N HIS A 23 -38.04 48.77 -1.75
CA HIS A 23 -38.83 48.03 -2.77
C HIS A 23 -38.20 46.62 -2.86
N SER A 24 -38.84 45.48 -3.12
CA SER A 24 -40.21 45.05 -3.41
C SER A 24 -40.15 43.51 -3.40
N GLY A 25 -40.70 42.84 -2.39
CA GLY A 25 -40.52 41.40 -2.13
C GLY A 25 -41.67 40.52 -2.63
N LYS A 26 -42.02 40.55 -3.93
CA LYS A 26 -43.14 39.74 -4.45
C LYS A 26 -42.83 38.81 -5.63
N ALA A 27 -41.60 38.77 -6.15
CA ALA A 27 -41.24 37.89 -7.28
C ALA A 27 -40.59 36.55 -6.86
N PHE A 28 -40.04 36.44 -5.65
CA PHE A 28 -39.26 35.26 -5.26
C PHE A 28 -40.11 34.04 -4.84
N GLY A 29 -41.37 34.23 -4.46
CA GLY A 29 -42.22 33.13 -4.00
C GLY A 29 -42.55 32.13 -5.11
N THR A 30 -42.95 32.63 -6.27
CA THR A 30 -43.35 31.78 -7.41
C THR A 30 -42.16 31.03 -8.01
N GLU A 31 -40.97 31.61 -7.98
CA GLU A 31 -39.77 30.97 -8.51
C GLU A 31 -39.29 29.84 -7.59
N LEU A 32 -39.33 30.05 -6.27
CA LEU A 32 -39.02 29.00 -5.28
C LEU A 32 -40.03 27.85 -5.33
N ASP A 33 -41.30 28.12 -5.60
CA ASP A 33 -42.31 27.07 -5.76
C ASP A 33 -42.09 26.27 -7.06
N THR A 34 -41.67 26.92 -8.15
CA THR A 34 -41.30 26.20 -9.39
C THR A 34 -40.04 25.35 -9.22
N ILE A 35 -39.05 25.83 -8.45
CA ILE A 35 -37.84 25.08 -8.14
C ILE A 35 -38.17 23.90 -7.21
N ARG A 36 -39.02 24.11 -6.19
CA ARG A 36 -39.47 23.04 -5.29
C ARG A 36 -40.26 21.97 -6.04
N ALA A 37 -41.13 22.36 -6.98
CA ALA A 37 -41.85 21.42 -7.84
C ALA A 37 -40.91 20.63 -8.77
N LYS A 38 -39.89 21.27 -9.34
CA LYS A 38 -38.87 20.60 -10.16
C LYS A 38 -38.00 19.64 -9.36
N VAL A 39 -37.60 20.02 -8.14
CA VAL A 39 -36.79 19.18 -7.24
C VAL A 39 -37.59 17.98 -6.71
N SER A 40 -38.89 18.12 -6.48
CA SER A 40 -39.74 17.00 -6.10
C SER A 40 -40.07 16.07 -7.29
N ALA A 41 -40.12 16.60 -8.52
CA ALA A 41 -40.22 15.77 -9.73
C ALA A 41 -38.95 14.96 -10.00
N THR A 42 -37.75 15.54 -9.81
CA THR A 42 -36.50 14.79 -9.94
C THR A 42 -36.32 13.78 -8.82
N ARG A 43 -36.71 14.10 -7.59
CA ARG A 43 -36.66 13.14 -6.47
C ARG A 43 -37.57 11.92 -6.71
N ARG A 44 -38.75 12.12 -7.29
CA ARG A 44 -39.63 11.00 -7.71
C ARG A 44 -39.02 10.16 -8.82
N SER A 45 -38.33 10.77 -9.79
CA SER A 45 -37.59 10.05 -10.84
C SER A 45 -36.42 9.22 -10.31
N TYR A 46 -35.79 9.63 -9.20
CA TYR A 46 -34.73 8.85 -8.55
C TYR A 46 -35.29 7.74 -7.64
N ASP A 47 -36.42 7.95 -6.97
CA ASP A 47 -37.08 6.91 -6.16
C ASP A 47 -37.69 5.79 -7.03
N GLU A 48 -38.05 6.08 -8.29
CA GLU A 48 -38.54 5.07 -9.25
C GLU A 48 -37.41 4.16 -9.79
N LEU A 49 -36.15 4.58 -9.68
CA LEU A 49 -34.96 3.77 -10.02
C LEU A 49 -34.38 3.00 -8.84
N ALA A 50 -34.89 3.22 -7.62
CA ALA A 50 -34.35 2.65 -6.38
C ALA A 50 -35.17 1.49 -5.79
N THR A 51 -36.27 1.06 -6.44
CA THR A 51 -37.04 -0.12 -6.01
C THR A 51 -36.76 -1.33 -6.92
N PRO A 52 -36.00 -2.36 -6.47
CA PRO A 52 -35.84 -3.58 -7.23
C PRO A 52 -37.13 -4.41 -7.12
N THR A 53 -38.07 -4.18 -8.04
CA THR A 53 -39.21 -5.08 -8.21
C THR A 53 -38.73 -6.32 -8.96
N PHE A 54 -38.38 -7.36 -8.20
CA PHE A 54 -38.14 -8.70 -8.72
C PHE A 54 -39.46 -9.24 -9.27
N LYS A 55 -39.68 -9.10 -10.59
CA LYS A 55 -40.68 -9.88 -11.32
C LYS A 55 -40.03 -10.51 -12.54
N ALA A 56 -39.86 -11.82 -12.45
CA ALA A 56 -39.55 -12.69 -13.56
C ALA A 56 -40.63 -12.59 -14.64
N ALA A 57 -40.23 -12.25 -15.86
CA ALA A 57 -40.72 -12.86 -17.11
C ALA A 57 -40.02 -12.24 -18.33
N GLN A 58 -39.36 -13.13 -19.08
CA GLN A 58 -39.17 -13.12 -20.53
C GLN A 58 -38.14 -12.15 -21.15
N ALA A 59 -37.08 -12.78 -21.65
CA ALA A 59 -36.22 -12.29 -22.73
C ALA A 59 -37.04 -11.90 -23.97
N PRO A 60 -36.51 -10.96 -24.77
CA PRO A 60 -36.07 -11.37 -26.09
C PRO A 60 -34.61 -10.99 -26.32
N GLY A 61 -33.92 -11.84 -27.07
CA GLY A 61 -32.51 -11.71 -27.38
C GLY A 61 -32.21 -10.43 -28.16
N SER A 62 -31.41 -9.57 -27.54
CA SER A 62 -30.64 -8.55 -28.22
C SER A 62 -29.17 -8.93 -28.04
N LYS A 63 -28.52 -9.34 -29.14
CA LYS A 63 -27.07 -9.54 -29.18
C LYS A 63 -26.44 -8.16 -29.07
N HIS A 64 -26.31 -7.64 -27.85
CA HIS A 64 -25.48 -6.46 -27.60
C HIS A 64 -24.06 -6.85 -27.97
N SER A 65 -23.59 -6.32 -29.10
CA SER A 65 -22.23 -6.52 -29.57
C SER A 65 -21.30 -6.14 -28.43
N THR A 66 -20.22 -6.89 -28.22
CA THR A 66 -19.21 -6.56 -27.19
C THR A 66 -18.68 -5.14 -27.36
N GLU A 67 -18.75 -4.59 -28.58
CA GLU A 67 -18.48 -3.20 -28.91
C GLU A 67 -19.46 -2.21 -28.26
N ASP A 68 -20.75 -2.54 -28.20
CA ASP A 68 -21.77 -1.70 -27.53
C ASP A 68 -21.55 -1.69 -26.01
N LEU A 69 -21.14 -2.82 -25.42
CA LEU A 69 -20.80 -2.89 -23.99
C LEU A 69 -19.54 -2.10 -23.64
N LEU A 70 -18.52 -2.14 -24.51
CA LEU A 70 -17.30 -1.35 -24.32
C LEU A 70 -17.56 0.15 -24.49
N GLU A 71 -18.41 0.54 -25.43
CA GLU A 71 -18.77 1.95 -25.61
C GLU A 71 -19.65 2.45 -24.44
N GLN A 72 -20.57 1.62 -23.94
CA GLN A 72 -21.30 1.90 -22.69
C GLN A 72 -20.37 2.06 -21.49
N TYR A 73 -19.33 1.23 -21.36
CA TYR A 73 -18.35 1.35 -20.28
C TYR A 73 -17.48 2.62 -20.40
N ARG A 74 -17.12 3.02 -21.62
CA ARG A 74 -16.42 4.28 -21.88
C ARG A 74 -17.27 5.49 -21.56
N GLU A 75 -18.55 5.46 -21.90
CA GLU A 75 -19.49 6.52 -21.53
C GLU A 75 -19.68 6.59 -20.01
N LEU A 76 -19.79 5.44 -19.32
CA LEU A 76 -19.83 5.40 -17.87
C LEU A 76 -18.59 6.07 -17.24
N LEU A 77 -17.39 5.77 -17.74
CA LEU A 77 -16.14 6.39 -17.29
C LEU A 77 -16.10 7.89 -17.56
N ARG A 78 -16.62 8.34 -18.71
CA ARG A 78 -16.76 9.79 -19.01
C ARG A 78 -17.72 10.45 -18.03
N HIS A 79 -18.85 9.82 -17.73
CA HIS A 79 -19.82 10.31 -16.75
C HIS A 79 -19.23 10.36 -15.34
N GLN A 80 -18.49 9.34 -14.91
CA GLN A 80 -17.83 9.31 -13.61
C GLN A 80 -16.77 10.41 -13.48
N ARG A 81 -15.99 10.67 -14.55
CA ARG A 81 -15.04 11.80 -14.57
C ARG A 81 -15.73 13.15 -14.49
N ARG A 82 -16.81 13.36 -15.25
CA ARG A 82 -17.61 14.60 -15.17
C ARG A 82 -18.20 14.77 -13.77
N HIS A 83 -18.69 13.70 -13.16
CA HIS A 83 -19.22 13.73 -11.80
C HIS A 83 -18.15 14.08 -10.77
N ALA A 84 -16.96 13.47 -10.86
CA ALA A 84 -15.84 13.81 -9.98
C ALA A 84 -15.41 15.29 -10.10
N ILE A 85 -15.40 15.84 -11.32
CA ILE A 85 -15.13 17.26 -11.55
C ILE A 85 -16.21 18.14 -10.92
N LEU A 86 -17.49 17.78 -11.08
CA LEU A 86 -18.59 18.54 -10.48
C LEU A 86 -18.57 18.47 -8.95
N VAL A 87 -18.21 17.33 -8.36
CA VAL A 87 -18.03 17.19 -6.91
C VAL A 87 -16.88 18.07 -6.44
N ALA A 88 -15.73 18.04 -7.11
CA ALA A 88 -14.61 18.93 -6.79
C ALA A 88 -15.00 20.41 -6.88
N LEU A 89 -15.72 20.83 -7.93
CA LEU A 89 -16.19 22.21 -8.06
C LEU A 89 -17.22 22.58 -6.98
N LYS A 90 -18.06 21.63 -6.55
CA LYS A 90 -19.00 21.82 -5.45
C LYS A 90 -18.25 22.00 -4.13
N ASP A 91 -17.25 21.17 -3.87
CA ASP A 91 -16.42 21.24 -2.65
C ASP A 91 -15.63 22.55 -2.60
N GLU A 92 -15.09 23.02 -3.73
CA GLU A 92 -14.45 24.33 -3.85
C GLU A 92 -15.44 25.47 -3.61
N LEU A 93 -16.67 25.37 -4.13
CA LEU A 93 -17.70 26.39 -3.91
C LEU A 93 -18.19 26.41 -2.44
N GLU A 94 -18.30 25.24 -1.80
CA GLU A 94 -18.58 25.13 -0.37
C GLU A 94 -17.42 25.70 0.47
N GLY A 95 -16.18 25.46 0.07
CA GLY A 95 -14.99 26.07 0.67
C GLY A 95 -14.98 27.61 0.55
N VAL A 96 -15.34 28.15 -0.61
CA VAL A 96 -15.46 29.60 -0.82
C VAL A 96 -16.66 30.18 -0.06
N LYS A 97 -17.76 29.43 0.09
CA LYS A 97 -18.93 29.85 0.89
C LYS A 97 -18.63 29.88 2.38
N LEU A 98 -17.80 28.96 2.88
CA LEU A 98 -17.30 28.98 4.26
C LEU A 98 -16.28 30.10 4.48
N SER A 99 -15.47 30.43 3.46
CA SER A 99 -14.52 31.56 3.46
C SER A 99 -15.21 32.94 3.36
N SER A 100 -16.34 33.02 2.65
CA SER A 100 -17.15 34.23 2.48
C SER A 100 -17.84 34.71 3.78
N GLY A 101 -17.74 33.96 4.88
CA GLY A 101 -18.23 34.37 6.20
C GLY A 101 -17.30 35.32 6.97
N PHE A 102 -16.16 35.72 6.42
CA PHE A 102 -15.12 36.50 7.12
C PHE A 102 -14.63 37.75 6.36
N THR A 103 -15.56 38.60 5.91
CA THR A 103 -15.19 39.98 5.52
C THR A 103 -15.99 40.99 6.31
N ASP A 104 -15.57 41.20 7.55
CA ASP A 104 -15.76 42.49 8.24
C ASP A 104 -14.63 42.67 9.26
N VAL A 105 -13.47 43.17 8.81
CA VAL A 105 -12.54 43.90 9.66
C VAL A 105 -11.81 44.96 8.82
N ASP A 106 -12.21 46.19 9.11
CA ASP A 106 -11.62 47.51 8.90
C ASP A 106 -10.26 47.66 8.22
N ILE A 107 -10.29 48.56 7.23
CA ILE A 107 -9.18 49.29 6.63
C ILE A 107 -8.73 50.37 7.62
N GLY A 108 -7.57 50.18 8.24
CA GLY A 108 -6.86 51.20 9.03
C GLY A 108 -5.57 51.62 8.34
N THR A 109 -5.52 52.88 7.94
CA THR A 109 -4.43 53.58 7.24
C THR A 109 -3.21 53.87 8.13
N THR A 110 -2.05 54.06 7.47
CA THR A 110 -0.81 54.78 7.90
C THR A 110 -0.02 54.14 9.06
N THR A 111 1.29 53.87 8.94
CA THR A 111 2.35 54.88 8.76
C THR A 111 3.69 54.18 8.40
N GLU A 112 4.50 54.87 7.61
CA GLU A 112 5.83 54.51 7.10
C GLU A 112 6.86 54.14 8.18
N GLY A 113 7.78 53.22 7.84
CA GLY A 113 8.98 52.98 8.63
C GLY A 113 9.76 51.72 8.20
N ASN A 114 10.90 51.95 7.56
CA ASN A 114 12.05 51.04 7.37
C ASN A 114 12.04 50.09 6.15
N LEU A 115 12.64 50.62 5.08
CA LEU A 115 13.44 49.85 4.13
C LEU A 115 14.60 49.16 4.87
N ALA A 116 14.70 47.84 4.68
CA ALA A 116 15.90 47.02 4.59
C ALA A 116 15.76 45.72 5.41
N GLU A 117 15.17 44.68 4.82
CA GLU A 117 15.47 43.28 5.21
C GLU A 117 14.87 42.25 4.23
N THR A 118 15.25 42.33 2.95
CA THR A 118 14.90 41.27 1.96
C THR A 118 16.07 40.30 1.72
N TYR A 119 17.23 40.51 2.35
CA TYR A 119 18.46 39.76 2.07
C TYR A 119 18.81 38.54 2.97
N PRO A 120 18.15 38.21 4.11
CA PRO A 120 18.60 37.05 4.90
C PRO A 120 18.13 35.71 4.31
N ARG A 121 17.12 35.69 3.43
CA ARG A 121 16.47 34.46 2.94
C ARG A 121 17.20 33.78 1.77
N LEU A 122 17.86 34.55 0.91
CA LEU A 122 18.61 34.04 -0.24
C LEU A 122 19.91 33.36 0.18
N HIS A 123 20.66 33.94 1.13
CA HIS A 123 21.87 33.33 1.67
C HIS A 123 21.60 32.07 2.51
N GLN A 124 20.46 31.99 3.21
CA GLN A 124 20.05 30.76 3.90
C GLN A 124 19.72 29.62 2.92
N LEU A 125 19.12 29.93 1.77
CA LEU A 125 18.84 28.92 0.75
C LEU A 125 20.13 28.44 0.06
N GLU A 126 21.06 29.35 -0.22
CA GLU A 126 22.34 29.05 -0.87
C GLU A 126 23.27 28.25 0.05
N THR A 127 23.29 28.56 1.34
CA THR A 127 23.99 27.77 2.37
C THR A 127 23.36 26.39 2.56
N LEU A 128 22.03 26.28 2.49
CA LEU A 128 21.34 24.99 2.55
C LEU A 128 21.63 24.13 1.31
N THR A 129 21.57 24.70 0.11
CA THR A 129 21.86 23.96 -1.13
C THR A 129 23.32 23.50 -1.22
N THR A 130 24.26 24.31 -0.76
CA THR A 130 25.68 23.90 -0.67
C THR A 130 25.89 22.85 0.43
N SER A 131 25.15 22.93 1.54
CA SER A 131 25.16 21.89 2.58
C SER A 131 24.60 20.57 2.09
N ILE A 132 23.47 20.57 1.37
CA ILE A 132 22.85 19.37 0.82
C ILE A 132 23.78 18.73 -0.21
N LYS A 133 24.38 19.51 -1.11
CA LYS A 133 25.36 19.00 -2.08
C LYS A 133 26.55 18.34 -1.38
N ARG A 134 27.03 18.92 -0.27
CA ARG A 134 28.13 18.34 0.53
C ARG A 134 27.72 17.02 1.19
N PHE A 135 26.49 16.93 1.72
CA PHE A 135 25.98 15.69 2.30
C PHE A 135 25.75 14.60 1.25
N VAL A 136 25.21 14.95 0.08
CA VAL A 136 25.06 14.01 -1.04
C VAL A 136 26.42 13.47 -1.47
N HIS A 137 27.42 14.33 -1.63
CA HIS A 137 28.77 13.90 -1.97
C HIS A 137 29.41 13.03 -0.87
N ALA A 138 29.19 13.34 0.40
CA ALA A 138 29.65 12.50 1.51
C ALA A 138 28.99 11.11 1.48
N LEU A 139 27.68 11.08 1.21
CA LEU A 139 26.92 9.83 1.12
C LEU A 139 27.33 9.00 -0.11
N GLU A 140 27.61 9.64 -1.24
CA GLU A 140 28.18 8.99 -2.43
C GLU A 140 29.53 8.34 -2.12
N LEU A 141 30.42 9.06 -1.42
CA LEU A 141 31.71 8.51 -0.99
C LEU A 141 31.56 7.34 -0.02
N ASP A 142 30.65 7.44 0.95
CA ASP A 142 30.42 6.37 1.92
C ASP A 142 29.77 5.14 1.26
N VAL A 143 28.87 5.33 0.29
CA VAL A 143 28.29 4.23 -0.50
C VAL A 143 29.36 3.55 -1.35
N VAL A 144 30.28 4.31 -1.95
CA VAL A 144 31.40 3.74 -2.70
C VAL A 144 32.31 2.94 -1.75
N ARG A 145 32.65 3.49 -0.58
CA ARG A 145 33.46 2.79 0.44
C ARG A 145 32.80 1.49 0.90
N ALA A 146 31.52 1.54 1.25
CA ALA A 146 30.75 0.36 1.66
C ALA A 146 30.68 -0.69 0.53
N ARG A 147 30.58 -0.25 -0.74
CA ARG A 147 30.61 -1.16 -1.89
C ARG A 147 31.97 -1.82 -2.07
N GLU A 148 33.06 -1.09 -1.85
CA GLU A 148 34.41 -1.64 -1.89
C GLU A 148 34.67 -2.63 -0.75
N GLU A 149 34.23 -2.30 0.46
CA GLU A 149 34.28 -3.20 1.62
C GLU A 149 33.48 -4.48 1.36
N SER A 150 32.24 -4.35 0.85
CA SER A 150 31.42 -5.52 0.49
C SER A 150 32.07 -6.38 -0.59
N LYS A 151 32.73 -5.78 -1.60
CA LYS A 151 33.49 -6.54 -2.60
C LYS A 151 34.68 -7.26 -1.98
N ARG A 152 35.39 -6.61 -1.05
CA ARG A 152 36.53 -7.20 -0.35
C ARG A 152 36.10 -8.38 0.52
N GLU A 153 35.01 -8.24 1.27
CA GLU A 153 34.43 -9.32 2.08
C GLU A 153 33.97 -10.48 1.21
N LYS A 154 33.26 -10.21 0.10
CA LYS A 154 32.85 -11.26 -0.84
C LYS A 154 34.06 -12.02 -1.40
N ALA A 155 35.13 -11.33 -1.79
CA ALA A 155 36.35 -11.98 -2.27
C ALA A 155 37.03 -12.86 -1.19
N LEU A 156 37.03 -12.41 0.08
CA LEU A 156 37.51 -13.22 1.19
C LEU A 156 36.63 -14.45 1.43
N LEU A 157 35.31 -14.29 1.34
CA LEU A 157 34.35 -15.38 1.51
C LEU A 157 34.48 -16.41 0.38
N ASP A 158 34.63 -15.96 -0.86
CA ASP A 158 34.85 -16.84 -2.00
C ASP A 158 36.18 -17.58 -1.86
N ARG A 159 37.25 -16.91 -1.41
CA ARG A 159 38.53 -17.58 -1.09
C ARG A 159 38.36 -18.64 0.00
N ALA A 160 37.62 -18.34 1.07
CA ALA A 160 37.34 -19.29 2.14
C ALA A 160 36.51 -20.48 1.64
N LYS A 161 35.54 -20.25 0.76
CA LYS A 161 34.75 -21.31 0.11
C LYS A 161 35.62 -22.20 -0.78
N PHE A 162 36.55 -21.63 -1.55
CA PHE A 162 37.50 -22.42 -2.35
C PHE A 162 38.41 -23.28 -1.46
N MET A 163 38.94 -22.71 -0.38
CA MET A 163 39.72 -23.48 0.61
C MET A 163 38.90 -24.61 1.24
N ALA A 164 37.64 -24.34 1.63
CA ALA A 164 36.76 -25.36 2.19
C ALA A 164 36.40 -26.46 1.17
N ALA A 165 36.16 -26.08 -0.10
CA ALA A 165 35.89 -27.02 -1.18
C ALA A 165 37.10 -27.90 -1.50
N GLU A 166 38.32 -27.36 -1.44
CA GLU A 166 39.57 -28.11 -1.61
C GLU A 166 39.84 -29.06 -0.43
N THR A 167 39.50 -28.63 0.80
CA THR A 167 39.60 -29.49 2.00
C THR A 167 38.60 -30.64 1.96
N ASN A 168 37.40 -30.43 1.40
CA ASN A 168 36.39 -31.48 1.17
C ASN A 168 36.81 -32.52 0.12
N GLN A 169 37.83 -32.23 -0.71
CA GLN A 169 38.41 -33.19 -1.65
C GLN A 169 39.55 -34.02 -1.02
N SER A 170 40.04 -33.63 0.16
CA SER A 170 41.08 -34.36 0.88
C SER A 170 40.46 -35.33 1.89
N ASN A 171 40.79 -36.62 1.74
CA ASN A 171 40.48 -37.76 2.61
C ASN A 171 39.09 -37.76 3.29
N PRO A 172 38.11 -38.55 2.79
CA PRO A 172 36.72 -38.54 3.31
C PRO A 172 36.62 -38.89 4.81
N GLU A 173 37.60 -39.61 5.37
CA GLU A 173 37.65 -39.95 6.80
C GLU A 173 37.91 -38.71 7.68
N ILE A 174 38.75 -37.77 7.22
CA ILE A 174 39.04 -36.52 7.93
C ILE A 174 37.80 -35.61 7.90
N HIS A 175 37.09 -35.57 6.78
CA HIS A 175 35.84 -34.82 6.64
C HIS A 175 34.75 -35.36 7.58
N ARG A 176 34.59 -36.68 7.65
CA ARG A 176 33.64 -37.32 8.59
C ARG A 176 34.02 -37.04 10.04
N TYR A 177 35.31 -37.09 10.38
CA TYR A 177 35.78 -36.74 11.71
C TYR A 177 35.50 -35.26 12.05
N ALA A 178 35.82 -34.33 11.13
CA ALA A 178 35.57 -32.91 11.31
C ALA A 178 34.07 -32.59 11.46
N LEU A 179 33.19 -33.19 10.64
CA LEU A 179 31.74 -33.06 10.79
C LEU A 179 31.24 -33.64 12.11
N SER A 180 31.80 -34.77 12.55
CA SER A 180 31.46 -35.35 13.86
C SER A 180 31.91 -34.46 15.02
N ALA A 181 33.04 -33.77 14.89
CA ALA A 181 33.54 -32.82 15.88
C ALA A 181 32.69 -31.56 15.92
N VAL A 182 32.32 -30.99 14.76
CA VAL A 182 31.40 -29.85 14.68
C VAL A 182 30.02 -30.21 15.22
N ARG A 183 29.52 -31.42 14.93
CA ARG A 183 28.27 -31.90 15.50
C ARG A 183 28.34 -31.98 17.02
N LYS A 184 29.43 -32.52 17.58
CA LYS A 184 29.63 -32.57 19.03
C LYS A 184 29.67 -31.16 19.61
N GLU A 185 30.48 -30.26 19.06
CA GLU A 185 30.57 -28.87 19.53
C GLU A 185 29.20 -28.14 19.51
N LEU A 186 28.42 -28.32 18.43
CA LEU A 186 27.07 -27.74 18.34
C LEU A 186 26.09 -28.40 19.31
N THR A 187 26.25 -29.70 19.57
CA THR A 187 25.42 -30.42 20.53
C THR A 187 25.76 -29.95 21.95
N ASP A 188 27.05 -29.85 22.29
CA ASP A 188 27.54 -29.34 23.56
C ASP A 188 27.11 -27.87 23.76
N TRP A 189 27.17 -27.04 22.71
CA TRP A 189 26.67 -25.66 22.77
C TRP A 189 25.16 -25.58 22.96
N LEU A 190 24.39 -26.46 22.30
CA LEU A 190 22.95 -26.56 22.51
C LEU A 190 22.60 -27.06 23.91
N GLU A 191 23.32 -28.06 24.41
CA GLU A 191 23.17 -28.60 25.76
C GLU A 191 23.47 -27.51 26.79
N GLN A 192 24.56 -26.75 26.64
CA GLN A 192 24.88 -25.60 27.50
C GLN A 192 23.85 -24.47 27.39
N SER A 193 23.33 -24.21 26.18
CA SER A 193 22.28 -23.20 25.95
C SER A 193 20.94 -23.62 26.59
N LEU A 194 20.63 -24.93 26.55
CA LEU A 194 19.44 -25.48 27.20
C LEU A 194 19.61 -25.55 28.72
N GLU A 195 20.80 -25.92 29.21
CA GLU A 195 21.14 -25.94 30.63
C GLU A 195 21.07 -24.53 31.22
N THR A 196 21.61 -23.52 30.54
CA THR A 196 21.46 -22.11 30.95
C THR A 196 20.01 -21.62 30.94
N CYS A 197 19.19 -22.09 29.99
CA CYS A 197 17.75 -21.81 30.00
C CYS A 197 17.02 -22.54 31.16
N GLN A 198 17.47 -23.74 31.54
CA GLN A 198 16.82 -24.58 32.56
C GLN A 198 17.28 -24.25 33.99
N GLU A 199 18.54 -23.85 34.18
CA GLU A 199 19.14 -23.41 35.45
C GLU A 199 18.50 -22.10 35.96
N SER A 200 17.91 -21.30 35.05
CA SER A 200 17.12 -20.10 35.39
C SER A 200 15.85 -20.39 36.21
N HIS A 201 15.45 -21.66 36.33
CA HIS A 201 14.29 -22.07 37.11
C HIS A 201 14.63 -22.78 38.44
N SER A 202 15.91 -23.00 38.78
CA SER A 202 16.27 -23.84 39.93
C SER A 202 17.36 -23.31 40.88
N THR A 203 17.76 -22.03 40.81
CA THR A 203 18.74 -21.47 41.76
C THR A 203 18.15 -20.32 42.61
N PRO A 204 18.28 -20.38 43.96
CA PRO A 204 17.90 -19.27 44.81
C PRO A 204 19.03 -18.25 44.89
N GLY A 205 18.78 -17.07 44.32
CA GLY A 205 19.47 -15.82 44.67
C GLY A 205 20.82 -15.59 44.00
N ILE A 206 20.79 -14.83 42.90
CA ILE A 206 21.66 -13.68 42.66
C ILE A 206 20.90 -12.79 41.67
N ASP A 207 20.64 -11.55 42.07
CA ASP A 207 19.97 -10.51 41.29
C ASP A 207 20.65 -10.31 39.93
N VAL A 208 20.01 -10.79 38.87
CA VAL A 208 20.05 -10.14 37.56
C VAL A 208 18.60 -9.98 37.14
N GLU A 209 18.09 -8.79 37.46
CA GLU A 209 16.76 -8.28 37.16
C GLU A 209 16.54 -8.28 35.63
N VAL A 210 16.04 -9.40 35.11
CA VAL A 210 15.35 -9.44 33.82
C VAL A 210 13.88 -9.70 34.13
N GLU A 211 13.15 -8.61 34.36
CA GLU A 211 11.68 -8.62 34.36
C GLU A 211 11.17 -9.05 32.97
N VAL A 212 10.86 -10.34 32.82
CA VAL A 212 10.22 -10.90 31.60
C VAL A 212 8.69 -11.00 31.74
N GLU A 213 8.09 -10.59 32.85
CA GLU A 213 6.64 -10.59 33.01
C GLU A 213 6.11 -9.20 33.40
N GLY A 214 5.92 -8.36 32.39
CA GLY A 214 5.40 -6.99 32.52
C GLY A 214 5.75 -6.03 31.37
N ASN A 215 6.51 -6.48 30.37
CA ASN A 215 7.16 -5.58 29.40
C ASN A 215 6.35 -5.29 28.12
N ASP A 216 5.32 -6.08 27.79
CA ASP A 216 4.55 -5.90 26.53
C ASP A 216 3.88 -4.52 26.43
N ALA A 217 3.22 -4.06 27.49
CA ALA A 217 2.58 -2.74 27.52
C ALA A 217 3.58 -1.58 27.41
N ARG A 218 4.83 -1.77 27.87
CA ARG A 218 5.89 -0.75 27.81
C ARG A 218 6.49 -0.66 26.40
N TRP A 219 6.54 -1.78 25.68
CA TRP A 219 6.94 -1.82 24.28
C TRP A 219 5.85 -1.26 23.35
N GLU A 220 4.58 -1.58 23.59
CA GLU A 220 3.44 -1.00 22.85
C GLU A 220 3.41 0.53 22.98
N ALA A 221 3.48 1.06 24.21
CA ALA A 221 3.51 2.51 24.42
C ALA A 221 4.73 3.18 23.74
N LYS A 222 5.86 2.49 23.69
CA LYS A 222 7.07 2.98 23.02
C LYS A 222 6.90 2.96 21.50
N ILE A 223 6.31 1.91 20.93
CA ILE A 223 6.01 1.79 19.50
C ILE A 223 5.01 2.86 19.08
N ASP A 224 3.94 3.07 19.86
CA ASP A 224 2.94 4.11 19.59
C ASP A 224 3.56 5.50 19.61
N SER A 225 4.43 5.78 20.59
CA SER A 225 5.14 7.07 20.67
C SER A 225 6.06 7.32 19.46
N GLN A 226 6.71 6.27 18.96
CA GLN A 226 7.57 6.35 17.78
C GLN A 226 6.75 6.49 16.50
N TYR A 227 5.61 5.80 16.42
CA TYR A 227 4.69 5.88 15.30
C TYR A 227 4.02 7.26 15.21
N GLU A 228 3.64 7.85 16.34
CA GLU A 228 3.11 9.20 16.38
C GLU A 228 4.16 10.25 15.96
N ARG A 229 5.41 10.08 16.42
CA ARG A 229 6.53 10.94 15.99
C ARG A 229 6.79 10.81 14.48
N TYR A 230 6.70 9.60 13.93
CA TYR A 230 6.77 9.35 12.49
C TYR A 230 5.63 10.03 11.72
N LEU A 231 4.38 9.92 12.19
CA LEU A 231 3.22 10.56 11.58
C LEU A 231 3.34 12.09 11.60
N GLN A 232 3.83 12.68 12.69
CA GLN A 232 4.09 14.12 12.77
C GLN A 232 5.18 14.56 11.79
N ALA A 233 6.27 13.80 11.67
CA ALA A 233 7.32 14.08 10.69
C ALA A 233 6.79 14.00 9.25
N ARG A 234 5.95 13.00 8.96
CA ARG A 234 5.31 12.83 7.65
C ARG A 234 4.33 13.96 7.34
N ARG A 235 3.52 14.40 8.30
CA ARG A 235 2.64 15.57 8.16
C ARG A 235 3.43 16.84 7.91
N ARG A 236 4.55 17.05 8.62
CA ARG A 236 5.45 18.19 8.40
C ARG A 236 6.04 18.17 6.99
N LEU A 237 6.49 17.00 6.51
CA LEU A 237 7.00 16.84 5.15
C LEU A 237 5.91 17.15 4.11
N ILE A 238 4.71 16.60 4.26
CA ILE A 238 3.58 16.87 3.37
C ILE A 238 3.20 18.36 3.40
N SER A 239 3.20 19.00 4.58
CA SER A 239 2.93 20.43 4.70
C SER A 239 4.02 21.29 4.06
N GLY A 240 5.29 20.88 4.15
CA GLY A 240 6.41 21.54 3.49
C GLY A 240 6.30 21.42 1.97
N VAL A 241 5.99 20.23 1.47
CA VAL A 241 5.74 19.99 0.04
C VAL A 241 4.50 20.74 -0.45
N ALA A 242 3.44 20.83 0.35
CA ALA A 242 2.24 21.61 0.03
C ALA A 242 2.54 23.11 -0.02
N CYS A 243 3.37 23.62 0.88
CA CYS A 243 3.83 25.02 0.87
C CYS A 243 4.69 25.32 -0.37
N LEU A 244 5.55 24.38 -0.78
CA LEU A 244 6.34 24.47 -2.02
C LEU A 244 5.51 24.29 -3.30
N ARG A 245 4.34 23.66 -3.19
CA ARG A 245 3.39 23.45 -4.29
C ARG A 245 2.29 24.52 -4.34
N SER A 246 2.26 25.46 -3.39
CA SER A 246 1.38 26.63 -3.51
C SER A 246 1.91 27.52 -4.64
N PRO A 247 1.05 27.98 -5.57
CA PRO A 247 1.48 28.85 -6.64
C PRO A 247 2.05 30.13 -6.04
N LEU A 248 3.29 30.48 -6.40
CA LEU A 248 3.88 31.79 -6.10
C LEU A 248 2.85 32.87 -6.45
N PRO A 249 2.55 33.84 -5.55
CA PRO A 249 1.72 34.96 -5.93
C PRO A 249 2.39 35.66 -7.12
N MET A 250 1.70 35.68 -8.25
CA MET A 250 2.09 36.46 -9.42
C MET A 250 2.23 37.92 -8.97
N GLN A 251 3.46 38.36 -8.76
CA GLN A 251 3.74 39.78 -8.67
C GLN A 251 3.50 40.35 -10.06
N GLU A 252 2.34 40.98 -10.26
CA GLU A 252 2.02 41.74 -11.45
C GLU A 252 3.08 42.84 -11.66
N ARG A 253 4.09 42.55 -12.47
CA ARG A 253 4.94 43.59 -13.05
C ARG A 253 4.16 44.25 -14.17
N LYS A 254 3.39 45.27 -13.78
CA LYS A 254 2.76 46.23 -14.67
C LYS A 254 3.81 46.82 -15.62
N ALA A 255 3.58 46.65 -16.91
CA ALA A 255 4.41 47.18 -17.97
C ALA A 255 4.40 48.73 -17.95
N THR A 256 5.59 49.33 -18.03
CA THR A 256 5.75 50.67 -18.60
C THR A 256 6.65 50.55 -19.81
N VAL A 257 6.00 50.49 -20.98
CA VAL A 257 6.60 50.67 -22.28
C VAL A 257 7.07 52.12 -22.38
N SER A 258 8.39 52.35 -22.40
CA SER A 258 8.95 53.59 -22.93
C SER A 258 9.52 53.29 -24.31
N VAL A 259 8.80 53.74 -25.33
CA VAL A 259 9.29 53.84 -26.70
C VAL A 259 10.43 54.86 -26.71
N ALA A 260 11.63 54.40 -27.08
CA ALA A 260 12.68 55.28 -27.59
C ALA A 260 13.13 54.69 -28.93
N GLU A 261 12.86 55.45 -29.98
CA GLU A 261 13.34 55.21 -31.34
C GLU A 261 14.87 55.16 -31.36
N SER A 262 15.43 54.12 -31.98
CA SER A 262 16.72 54.24 -32.63
C SER A 262 16.69 53.43 -33.93
N VAL A 263 16.56 54.19 -35.01
CA VAL A 263 16.76 53.78 -36.41
C VAL A 263 18.19 53.24 -36.59
N GLY A 264 18.35 52.10 -37.27
CA GLY A 264 19.67 51.65 -37.72
C GLY A 264 19.77 50.22 -38.24
N LYS A 265 19.45 50.05 -39.53
CA LYS A 265 20.00 49.08 -40.51
C LYS A 265 20.82 47.88 -39.99
N SER A 266 20.38 46.67 -40.35
CA SER A 266 21.18 45.76 -41.21
C SER A 266 20.29 44.63 -41.75
N ALA A 267 20.73 44.07 -42.87
CA ALA A 267 19.97 43.30 -43.82
C ALA A 267 19.89 41.80 -43.52
N SER A 268 18.80 41.23 -44.05
CA SER A 268 18.66 39.94 -44.74
C SER A 268 18.93 38.60 -44.04
N LEU A 269 18.10 37.63 -44.48
CA LEU A 269 18.18 36.17 -44.33
C LEU A 269 17.72 35.67 -42.95
N SER A 270 16.64 34.89 -42.82
CA SER A 270 16.43 33.64 -43.55
C SER A 270 15.00 33.13 -43.35
N HIS A 271 14.48 32.51 -44.41
CA HIS A 271 13.32 31.63 -44.35
C HIS A 271 13.65 30.43 -43.44
N GLY A 272 13.06 30.38 -42.24
CA GLY A 272 13.29 29.28 -41.30
C GLY A 272 12.13 29.01 -40.34
N ARG A 273 10.91 29.49 -40.65
CA ARG A 273 9.78 29.44 -39.70
C ARG A 273 8.96 28.15 -39.72
N ALA A 274 9.24 27.21 -40.62
CA ALA A 274 8.47 25.96 -40.74
C ALA A 274 9.09 24.76 -40.00
N GLN A 275 10.40 24.78 -39.69
CA GLN A 275 11.07 23.64 -39.04
C GLN A 275 11.04 23.71 -37.50
N THR A 276 10.90 24.91 -36.93
CA THR A 276 10.83 25.09 -35.46
C THR A 276 9.50 24.64 -34.85
N GLY A 277 8.42 24.60 -35.65
CA GLY A 277 7.12 24.09 -35.20
C GLY A 277 7.09 22.57 -35.03
N VAL A 278 7.79 21.83 -35.90
CA VAL A 278 7.85 20.36 -35.84
C VAL A 278 8.72 19.91 -34.66
N VAL A 279 9.86 20.58 -34.44
CA VAL A 279 10.72 20.34 -33.28
C VAL A 279 9.97 20.61 -31.98
N ASN A 280 9.18 21.69 -31.92
CA ASN A 280 8.38 22.02 -30.74
C ASN A 280 7.24 21.02 -30.50
N VAL A 281 6.62 20.43 -31.52
CA VAL A 281 5.60 19.37 -31.34
C VAL A 281 6.23 18.06 -30.89
N ILE A 282 7.42 17.71 -31.41
CA ILE A 282 8.18 16.53 -30.97
C ILE A 282 8.60 16.68 -29.51
N GLU A 283 9.14 17.83 -29.12
CA GLU A 283 9.59 18.09 -27.75
C GLU A 283 8.43 18.27 -26.75
N SER A 284 7.34 18.93 -27.15
CA SER A 284 6.21 19.18 -26.24
C SER A 284 5.20 18.05 -26.12
N ARG A 285 5.11 17.16 -27.12
CA ARG A 285 4.09 16.08 -27.12
C ARG A 285 4.68 14.69 -27.26
N LEU A 286 5.63 14.46 -28.18
CA LEU A 286 6.13 13.12 -28.44
C LEU A 286 7.11 12.66 -27.35
N LEU A 287 8.04 13.51 -26.93
CA LEU A 287 9.03 13.20 -25.90
C LEU A 287 8.39 12.85 -24.55
N PRO A 288 7.44 13.63 -24.01
CA PRO A 288 6.75 13.29 -22.76
C PRO A 288 5.93 12.00 -22.88
N LEU A 289 5.33 11.75 -24.05
CA LEU A 289 4.54 10.53 -24.29
C LEU A 289 5.43 9.28 -24.39
N MET A 290 6.60 9.39 -25.02
CA MET A 290 7.62 8.34 -25.02
C MET A 290 8.19 8.11 -23.61
N GLN A 291 8.45 9.18 -22.85
CA GLN A 291 8.86 9.06 -21.45
C GLN A 291 7.78 8.37 -20.62
N GLN A 292 6.51 8.73 -20.77
CA GLN A 292 5.40 8.08 -20.09
C GLN A 292 5.26 6.59 -20.48
N GLN A 293 5.45 6.26 -21.75
CA GLN A 293 5.44 4.87 -22.20
C GLN A 293 6.62 4.09 -21.60
N ASN A 294 7.81 4.69 -21.54
CA ASN A 294 8.99 4.06 -20.96
C ASN A 294 8.86 3.88 -19.45
N THR A 295 8.32 4.87 -18.72
CA THR A 295 8.02 4.71 -17.29
C THR A 295 6.95 3.66 -17.07
N SER A 296 5.87 3.64 -17.86
CA SER A 296 4.86 2.59 -17.79
C SER A 296 5.44 1.19 -18.05
N LYS A 297 6.32 1.05 -19.04
CA LYS A 297 7.02 -0.22 -19.30
C LYS A 297 7.91 -0.61 -18.13
N ALA A 298 8.68 0.33 -17.57
CA ALA A 298 9.53 0.09 -16.40
C ALA A 298 8.71 -0.31 -15.16
N HIS A 299 7.53 0.28 -14.97
CA HIS A 299 6.60 -0.12 -13.92
C HIS A 299 6.06 -1.53 -14.16
N LEU A 300 5.67 -1.87 -15.39
CA LEU A 300 5.20 -3.22 -15.73
C LEU A 300 6.30 -4.27 -15.53
N THR A 301 7.54 -4.00 -15.93
CA THR A 301 8.66 -4.93 -15.70
C THR A 301 8.97 -5.05 -14.22
N SER A 302 8.93 -3.96 -13.45
CA SER A 302 9.12 -4.01 -12.00
C SER A 302 8.02 -4.81 -11.29
N LEU A 303 6.77 -4.70 -11.75
CA LEU A 303 5.65 -5.47 -11.20
C LEU A 303 5.77 -6.96 -11.57
N ASP A 304 6.21 -7.27 -12.80
CA ASP A 304 6.45 -8.64 -13.23
C ASP A 304 7.61 -9.29 -12.44
N GLU A 305 8.72 -8.58 -12.25
CA GLU A 305 9.81 -9.03 -11.38
C GLU A 305 9.36 -9.24 -9.94
N GLN A 306 8.51 -8.36 -9.41
CA GLN A 306 7.96 -8.53 -8.07
C GLN A 306 7.03 -9.74 -7.99
N LEU A 307 6.17 -9.94 -9.00
CA LEU A 307 5.30 -11.11 -9.09
C LEU A 307 6.15 -12.39 -9.14
N GLN A 308 7.18 -12.44 -9.97
CA GLN A 308 8.08 -13.59 -10.06
C GLN A 308 8.82 -13.86 -8.74
N LYS A 309 9.22 -12.81 -8.01
CA LYS A 309 9.80 -12.98 -6.67
C LYS A 309 8.79 -13.57 -5.71
N GLU A 310 7.55 -13.06 -5.68
CA GLU A 310 6.50 -13.60 -4.81
C GLU A 310 6.08 -15.03 -5.20
N THR A 311 6.02 -15.37 -6.49
CA THR A 311 5.71 -16.75 -6.91
C THR A 311 6.84 -17.70 -6.53
N THR A 312 8.10 -17.32 -6.73
CA THR A 312 9.23 -18.16 -6.32
C THR A 312 9.36 -18.30 -4.81
N THR A 313 9.10 -17.24 -4.04
CA THR A 313 9.08 -17.33 -2.56
C THR A 313 7.96 -18.23 -2.07
N THR A 314 6.74 -18.08 -2.61
CA THR A 314 5.60 -18.92 -2.24
C THR A 314 5.82 -20.38 -2.62
N ILE A 315 6.42 -20.67 -3.77
CA ILE A 315 6.82 -22.02 -4.16
C ILE A 315 7.82 -22.60 -3.16
N ASN A 316 8.87 -21.86 -2.80
CA ASN A 316 9.88 -22.35 -1.85
C ASN A 316 9.27 -22.63 -0.46
N ILE A 317 8.35 -21.78 -0.01
CA ILE A 317 7.63 -21.98 1.25
C ILE A 317 6.76 -23.24 1.16
N LEU A 318 6.03 -23.44 0.05
CA LEU A 318 5.21 -24.63 -0.15
C LEU A 318 6.04 -25.91 -0.22
N ASP A 319 7.20 -25.88 -0.88
CA ASP A 319 8.12 -27.03 -0.95
C ASP A 319 8.65 -27.37 0.46
N ARG A 320 9.08 -26.37 1.23
CA ARG A 320 9.49 -26.58 2.62
C ARG A 320 8.36 -27.13 3.51
N LEU A 321 7.18 -26.55 3.41
CA LEU A 321 6.00 -27.04 4.12
C LEU A 321 5.67 -28.48 3.70
N SER A 322 5.92 -28.84 2.44
CA SER A 322 5.67 -30.19 1.96
C SER A 322 6.63 -31.21 2.56
N ASP A 323 7.91 -30.84 2.72
CA ASP A 323 8.92 -31.69 3.35
C ASP A 323 8.62 -31.92 4.85
N GLU A 324 8.13 -30.88 5.53
CA GLU A 324 7.78 -30.92 6.96
C GLU A 324 6.40 -31.57 7.23
N SER A 325 5.55 -31.71 6.20
CA SER A 325 4.17 -32.19 6.36
C SER A 325 4.09 -33.71 6.57
N GLN A 326 3.64 -34.10 7.76
CA GLN A 326 3.30 -35.50 8.05
C GLN A 326 2.09 -35.99 7.24
N LEU A 327 1.19 -35.08 6.85
CA LEU A 327 0.00 -35.43 6.08
C LEU A 327 0.35 -35.92 4.68
N LEU A 328 1.29 -35.25 4.01
CA LEU A 328 1.76 -35.65 2.68
C LEU A 328 2.60 -36.92 2.73
N GLN A 329 3.34 -37.15 3.82
CA GLN A 329 4.06 -38.41 4.05
C GLN A 329 3.10 -39.58 4.25
N ALA A 330 1.98 -39.37 4.96
CA ALA A 330 0.96 -40.38 5.19
C ALA A 330 0.12 -40.69 3.93
N PHE A 331 -0.14 -39.70 3.08
CA PHE A 331 -0.96 -39.83 1.88
C PHE A 331 -0.23 -39.32 0.61
N PRO A 332 0.82 -40.02 0.14
CA PRO A 332 1.56 -39.60 -1.04
C PRO A 332 0.74 -39.79 -2.32
N ILE A 333 0.80 -38.81 -3.25
CA ILE A 333 0.28 -39.00 -4.61
C ILE A 333 1.22 -39.95 -5.37
N LEU A 334 0.83 -41.22 -5.47
CA LEU A 334 1.59 -42.25 -6.20
C LEU A 334 1.76 -41.93 -7.69
N ALA A 335 0.87 -41.11 -8.28
CA ALA A 335 0.90 -40.74 -9.69
C ALA A 335 2.14 -39.92 -10.12
N HIS A 336 2.79 -39.19 -9.21
CA HIS A 336 3.96 -38.36 -9.53
C HIS A 336 5.29 -39.09 -9.28
N SER A 337 5.26 -40.23 -8.60
CA SER A 337 6.45 -41.05 -8.43
C SER A 337 6.67 -41.87 -9.71
N GLY A 338 7.74 -41.59 -10.46
CA GLY A 338 8.05 -42.25 -11.74
C GLY A 338 8.16 -43.78 -11.70
N ARG A 339 8.09 -44.39 -10.50
CA ARG A 339 8.03 -45.83 -10.29
C ARG A 339 6.61 -46.41 -10.36
N PHE A 340 5.58 -45.60 -10.17
CA PHE A 340 4.17 -46.01 -10.15
C PHE A 340 3.34 -45.39 -11.28
N GLU A 341 3.95 -44.61 -12.18
CA GLU A 341 3.30 -44.02 -13.36
C GLU A 341 2.54 -45.07 -14.19
N HIS A 342 3.14 -46.26 -14.36
CA HIS A 342 2.53 -47.36 -15.11
C HIS A 342 1.38 -48.05 -14.35
N ALA A 343 1.39 -48.03 -13.02
CA ALA A 343 0.32 -48.60 -12.19
C ALA A 343 -0.86 -47.61 -12.05
N ALA A 344 -0.57 -46.31 -11.91
CA ALA A 344 -1.58 -45.25 -11.87
C ALA A 344 -2.39 -45.18 -13.19
N SER A 345 -1.74 -45.44 -14.33
CA SER A 345 -2.41 -45.55 -15.64
C SER A 345 -3.42 -46.71 -15.73
N ALA A 346 -3.25 -47.76 -14.95
CA ALA A 346 -4.15 -48.93 -14.95
C ALA A 346 -5.39 -48.75 -14.05
N PHE A 347 -5.29 -47.93 -12.99
CA PHE A 347 -6.37 -47.71 -12.01
C PHE A 347 -7.03 -46.32 -12.12
N GLY A 348 -6.37 -45.35 -12.76
CA GLY A 348 -6.83 -43.97 -12.87
C GLY A 348 -7.29 -43.62 -14.27
N LYS A 349 -8.58 -43.29 -14.41
CA LYS A 349 -9.18 -42.67 -15.59
C LYS A 349 -8.34 -41.44 -15.97
N LYS A 350 -7.73 -41.45 -17.16
CA LYS A 350 -7.13 -40.28 -17.84
C LYS A 350 -8.13 -39.13 -17.77
N GLN A 351 -8.00 -38.22 -16.81
CA GLN A 351 -8.86 -37.03 -16.79
C GLN A 351 -8.08 -35.72 -16.75
N ASP A 352 -6.86 -35.66 -16.19
CA ASP A 352 -6.30 -34.33 -15.88
C ASP A 352 -4.95 -33.97 -16.53
N ASN A 353 -4.29 -34.88 -17.27
CA ASN A 353 -2.98 -34.56 -17.88
C ASN A 353 -3.06 -33.49 -18.99
N ALA A 354 -4.24 -33.23 -19.55
CA ALA A 354 -4.45 -32.16 -20.54
C ALA A 354 -4.68 -30.78 -19.90
N GLU A 355 -5.08 -30.72 -18.63
CA GLU A 355 -5.27 -29.47 -17.87
C GLU A 355 -3.99 -29.05 -17.12
N GLU A 356 -3.02 -29.96 -17.00
CA GLU A 356 -1.79 -29.74 -16.24
C GLU A 356 -0.76 -28.85 -16.96
N GLU A 357 -0.85 -28.70 -18.28
CA GLU A 357 -0.01 -27.77 -19.04
C GLU A 357 -0.39 -26.30 -18.81
N VAL A 358 -1.61 -26.01 -18.35
CA VAL A 358 -2.14 -24.64 -18.21
C VAL A 358 -2.10 -24.14 -16.76
N LEU A 359 -1.80 -25.03 -15.81
CA LEU A 359 -1.84 -24.71 -14.39
C LEU A 359 -0.55 -24.09 -13.87
N ASP A 360 -0.70 -23.02 -13.08
CA ASP A 360 0.38 -22.31 -12.40
C ASP A 360 1.16 -23.25 -11.46
N GLU A 361 2.46 -23.02 -11.30
CA GLU A 361 3.36 -23.89 -10.53
C GLU A 361 2.96 -24.02 -9.05
N VAL A 362 2.38 -22.97 -8.49
CA VAL A 362 1.79 -22.96 -7.13
C VAL A 362 0.59 -23.91 -7.07
N SER A 363 -0.27 -23.86 -8.08
CA SER A 363 -1.48 -24.69 -8.12
C SER A 363 -1.15 -26.18 -8.27
N LYS A 364 -0.09 -26.52 -9.03
CA LYS A 364 0.42 -27.90 -9.17
C LYS A 364 0.83 -28.47 -7.81
N ARG A 365 1.56 -27.70 -7.01
CA ARG A 365 1.98 -28.11 -5.66
C ARG A 365 0.82 -28.22 -4.70
N LEU A 366 -0.20 -27.38 -4.81
CA LEU A 366 -1.39 -27.45 -3.95
C LEU A 366 -2.25 -28.69 -4.22
N LYS A 367 -2.18 -29.30 -5.41
CA LYS A 367 -2.94 -30.54 -5.73
C LYS A 367 -2.58 -31.68 -4.77
N SER A 368 -1.31 -31.81 -4.38
CA SER A 368 -0.88 -32.86 -3.44
C SER A 368 -1.52 -32.70 -2.07
N TRP A 369 -1.57 -31.46 -1.57
CA TRP A 369 -2.25 -31.12 -0.33
C TRP A 369 -3.74 -31.40 -0.39
N LEU A 370 -4.40 -31.02 -1.49
CA LEU A 370 -5.82 -31.24 -1.66
C LEU A 370 -6.17 -32.73 -1.73
N PHE A 371 -5.33 -33.53 -2.39
CA PHE A 371 -5.48 -34.99 -2.38
C PHE A 371 -5.29 -35.57 -0.98
N ALA A 372 -4.19 -35.21 -0.30
CA ALA A 372 -3.87 -35.76 1.02
C ALA A 372 -4.93 -35.38 2.07
N ALA A 373 -5.45 -34.15 2.02
CA ALA A 373 -6.56 -33.72 2.87
C ALA A 373 -7.81 -34.58 2.63
N LYS A 374 -8.23 -34.77 1.37
CA LYS A 374 -9.37 -35.63 1.04
C LYS A 374 -9.16 -37.08 1.47
N ALA A 375 -7.96 -37.61 1.29
CA ALA A 375 -7.63 -38.98 1.69
C ALA A 375 -7.66 -39.14 3.22
N ALA A 376 -7.15 -38.14 3.95
CA ALA A 376 -7.21 -38.12 5.40
C ALA A 376 -8.64 -37.99 5.93
N ASP A 377 -9.49 -37.19 5.29
CA ASP A 377 -10.91 -37.08 5.64
C ASP A 377 -11.60 -38.44 5.53
N VAL A 378 -11.41 -39.14 4.40
CA VAL A 378 -11.97 -40.49 4.18
C VAL A 378 -11.42 -41.48 5.21
N ALA A 379 -10.10 -41.51 5.42
CA ALA A 379 -9.49 -42.41 6.39
C ALA A 379 -9.98 -42.14 7.82
N SER A 380 -10.15 -40.87 8.19
CA SER A 380 -10.68 -40.50 9.50
C SER A 380 -12.14 -40.93 9.66
N ALA A 381 -12.96 -40.76 8.62
CA ALA A 381 -14.35 -41.19 8.62
C ALA A 381 -14.45 -42.72 8.82
N ASP A 382 -13.64 -43.49 8.10
CA ASP A 382 -13.58 -44.94 8.25
C ASP A 382 -13.16 -45.34 9.68
N THR A 383 -12.16 -44.68 10.27
CA THR A 383 -11.76 -44.98 11.66
C THR A 383 -12.87 -44.67 12.65
N VAL A 384 -13.56 -43.55 12.52
CA VAL A 384 -14.69 -43.18 13.38
C VAL A 384 -15.81 -44.21 13.25
N GLU A 385 -16.12 -44.66 12.03
CA GLU A 385 -17.11 -45.70 11.82
C GLU A 385 -16.71 -47.02 12.50
N THR A 386 -15.45 -47.45 12.40
CA THR A 386 -15.00 -48.67 13.10
C THR A 386 -15.10 -48.56 14.61
N TYR A 387 -14.78 -47.40 15.19
CA TYR A 387 -14.93 -47.16 16.64
C TYR A 387 -16.39 -47.12 17.06
N LEU A 388 -17.28 -46.54 16.26
CA LEU A 388 -18.73 -46.56 16.52
C LEU A 388 -19.26 -48.00 16.49
N GLN A 389 -18.90 -48.80 15.49
CA GLN A 389 -19.28 -50.21 15.42
C GLN A 389 -18.74 -51.02 16.60
N GLN A 390 -17.52 -50.74 17.07
CA GLN A 390 -16.95 -51.38 18.25
C GLN A 390 -17.67 -50.96 19.54
N GLY A 391 -18.02 -49.68 19.66
CA GLY A 391 -18.84 -49.14 20.74
C GLY A 391 -20.21 -49.81 20.80
N ASP A 392 -20.90 -49.92 19.67
CA ASP A 392 -22.20 -50.59 19.58
C ASP A 392 -22.11 -52.07 19.98
N LYS A 393 -21.06 -52.79 19.54
CA LYS A 393 -20.80 -54.17 19.96
C LYS A 393 -20.57 -54.27 21.47
N ALA A 394 -19.83 -53.32 22.05
CA ALA A 394 -19.57 -53.29 23.49
C ALA A 394 -20.85 -52.99 24.29
N ILE A 395 -21.69 -52.05 23.83
CA ILE A 395 -22.99 -51.73 24.45
C ILE A 395 -23.93 -52.94 24.37
N GLN A 396 -23.99 -53.61 23.22
CA GLN A 396 -24.78 -54.85 23.08
C GLN A 396 -24.27 -55.98 23.98
N ALA A 397 -22.96 -56.10 24.18
CA ALA A 397 -22.39 -57.06 25.10
C ALA A 397 -22.76 -56.73 26.57
N ALA A 398 -22.71 -55.46 26.94
CA ALA A 398 -23.11 -54.99 28.28
C ALA A 398 -24.62 -55.13 28.54
N SER A 399 -25.47 -54.87 27.54
CA SER A 399 -26.91 -55.07 27.69
C SER A 399 -27.25 -56.55 27.87
N ARG A 400 -26.63 -57.44 27.09
CA ARG A 400 -26.78 -58.90 27.26
C ARG A 400 -26.34 -59.37 28.64
N SER A 401 -25.23 -58.85 29.17
CA SER A 401 -24.78 -59.23 30.52
C SER A 401 -25.72 -58.70 31.60
N LEU A 402 -26.26 -57.48 31.46
CA LEU A 402 -27.29 -56.95 32.36
C LEU A 402 -28.59 -57.75 32.32
N ASP A 403 -29.04 -58.17 31.14
CA ASP A 403 -30.24 -58.99 31.00
C ASP A 403 -30.04 -60.38 31.60
N ALA A 404 -28.85 -60.97 31.45
CA ALA A 404 -28.49 -62.21 32.14
C ALA A 404 -28.52 -62.05 33.67
N LEU A 405 -28.00 -60.95 34.21
CA LEU A 405 -28.08 -60.66 35.65
C LEU A 405 -29.52 -60.46 36.13
N ARG A 406 -30.37 -59.81 35.34
CA ARG A 406 -31.81 -59.65 35.63
C ARG A 406 -32.54 -60.99 35.65
N LEU A 407 -32.23 -61.88 34.70
CA LEU A 407 -32.77 -63.24 34.67
C LEU A 407 -32.39 -64.01 35.94
N ILE A 408 -31.12 -63.99 36.33
CA ILE A 408 -30.65 -64.64 37.57
C ILE A 408 -31.37 -64.08 38.80
N LYS A 409 -31.55 -62.75 38.89
CA LYS A 409 -32.27 -62.10 39.99
C LYS A 409 -33.72 -62.56 40.08
N ASN A 410 -34.38 -62.80 38.95
CA ASN A 410 -35.79 -63.22 38.91
C ASN A 410 -35.98 -64.73 39.12
N THR A 411 -34.90 -65.53 39.05
CA THR A 411 -34.91 -66.99 39.28
C THR A 411 -34.31 -67.41 40.63
N GLY A 412 -33.97 -66.45 41.50
CA GLY A 412 -33.61 -66.72 42.89
C GLY A 412 -34.85 -67.02 43.75
N PRO A 413 -34.75 -67.93 44.75
CA PRO A 413 -35.87 -68.44 45.54
C PRO A 413 -36.60 -67.40 46.39
#